data_AF-A0A9N9ING3-F1
#
_entry.id   AF-A0A9N9ING3-F1
#
_cell.length_a   1.000
_cell.length_b   1.000
_cell.length_c   1.000
_cell.angle_alpha   90.00
_cell.angle_beta   90.00
_cell.angle_gamma   90.00
#
_symmetry.space_group_name_H-M   'P 1'
#
loop_
_entity.id
_entity.type
_entity.pdbx_description
1 polymer ?
#
loop_
_entity_poly.entity_id
_entity_poly.type
_entity_poly.pdbx_seq_one_letter_code
_entity_poly.pdbx_strand_id
1 'polypeptide(L)'
;MSKTKRISYSVAEKLKVLQYAKQNGFKTAEHHFDIDHSMISRRNAQYPEAEADLNAWILEYRQDGIAVITKVAKTYMKELLKKNLLIFTQ
;
A
#
# COMPACT_ATOMS: atom_id res chain seq x y z
N MET A 1 -23.50 14.34 17.33
CA MET A 1 -22.34 13.61 16.76
C MET A 1 -22.54 12.13 17.01
N SER A 2 -22.97 11.36 16.01
CA SER A 2 -23.12 9.90 16.16
C SER A 2 -21.74 9.27 16.31
N LYS A 3 -21.53 8.51 17.39
CA LYS A 3 -20.31 7.74 17.60
C LYS A 3 -20.29 6.61 16.56
N THR A 4 -19.50 6.75 15.49
CA THR A 4 -19.30 5.66 14.52
C THR A 4 -18.76 4.45 15.26
N LYS A 5 -19.57 3.39 15.35
CA LYS A 5 -19.20 2.14 16.02
C LYS A 5 -18.11 1.48 15.17
N ARG A 6 -16.86 1.45 15.67
CA ARG A 6 -15.74 0.82 14.96
C ARG A 6 -15.99 -0.68 14.87
N ILE A 7 -16.51 -1.13 13.74
CA ILE A 7 -16.62 -2.55 13.38
C ILE A 7 -15.21 -3.09 13.16
N SER A 8 -14.82 -4.09 13.94
CA SER A 8 -13.55 -4.78 13.77
C SER A 8 -13.70 -5.89 12.74
N TYR A 9 -13.05 -5.75 11.59
CA TYR A 9 -12.95 -6.82 10.59
C TYR A 9 -11.70 -7.66 10.86
N SER A 10 -11.84 -8.99 10.80
CA SER A 10 -10.75 -9.94 10.81
C SER A 10 -9.81 -9.72 9.62
N VAL A 11 -8.56 -10.21 9.72
CA VAL A 11 -7.60 -10.17 8.62
C VAL A 11 -8.15 -10.88 7.38
N ALA A 12 -8.83 -12.02 7.57
CA ALA A 12 -9.45 -12.78 6.48
C ALA A 12 -10.54 -11.97 5.75
N GLU A 13 -11.38 -11.23 6.47
CA GLU A 13 -12.39 -10.37 5.85
C GLU A 13 -11.76 -9.24 5.04
N LYS A 14 -10.70 -8.60 5.56
CA LYS A 14 -9.96 -7.58 4.81
C LYS A 14 -9.37 -8.12 3.51
N LEU A 15 -8.84 -9.35 3.54
CA LEU A 15 -8.30 -10.00 2.33
C LEU A 15 -9.41 -10.27 1.30
N LYS A 16 -10.59 -10.72 1.72
CA LYS A 16 -11.75 -10.91 0.84
C LYS A 16 -12.19 -9.60 0.17
N VAL A 17 -12.29 -8.55 0.97
CA VAL A 17 -12.64 -7.20 0.52
C VAL A 17 -11.65 -6.71 -0.54
N LEU A 18 -10.34 -6.81 -0.27
CA LEU A 18 -9.28 -6.40 -1.19
C LEU A 18 -9.29 -7.20 -2.49
N GLN A 19 -9.48 -8.52 -2.41
CA GLN A 19 -9.56 -9.39 -3.58
C GLN A 19 -10.76 -9.03 -4.47
N TYR A 20 -11.93 -8.82 -3.86
CA TYR A 20 -13.14 -8.43 -4.58
C TYR A 20 -13.00 -7.04 -5.22
N ALA A 21 -12.43 -6.07 -4.50
CA ALA A 21 -12.16 -4.74 -5.01
C ALA A 21 -11.17 -4.75 -6.19
N LYS A 22 -10.16 -5.62 -6.16
CA LYS A 22 -9.22 -5.80 -7.28
C LYS A 22 -9.90 -6.32 -8.55
N GLN A 23 -10.94 -7.14 -8.40
CA GLN A 23 -11.68 -7.73 -9.52
C GLN A 23 -12.83 -6.85 -10.04
N ASN A 24 -13.52 -6.13 -9.15
CA ASN A 24 -14.79 -5.46 -9.45
C ASN A 24 -14.76 -3.92 -9.25
N GLY A 25 -13.64 -3.38 -8.79
CA GLY A 25 -13.49 -1.97 -8.45
C GLY A 25 -13.95 -1.61 -7.04
N PHE A 26 -13.49 -0.45 -6.54
CA PHE A 26 -13.72 -0.03 -5.16
C PHE A 26 -15.18 0.31 -4.85
N LYS A 27 -15.89 1.02 -5.74
CA LYS A 27 -17.31 1.38 -5.50
C LYS A 27 -18.21 0.16 -5.33
N THR A 28 -17.99 -0.87 -6.16
CA THR A 28 -18.73 -2.13 -6.06
C THR A 28 -18.42 -2.84 -4.75
N ALA A 29 -17.16 -2.85 -4.31
CA ALA A 29 -16.76 -3.46 -3.05
C ALA A 29 -17.33 -2.71 -1.82
N GLU A 30 -17.39 -1.37 -1.88
CA GLU A 30 -18.00 -0.52 -0.86
C GLU A 30 -19.43 -0.95 -0.57
N HIS A 31 -20.25 -1.02 -1.64
CA HIS A 31 -21.63 -1.46 -1.55
C HIS A 31 -21.77 -2.94 -1.18
N HIS A 32 -20.90 -3.82 -1.69
CA HIS A 32 -20.98 -5.25 -1.43
C HIS A 32 -20.68 -5.62 0.02
N PHE A 33 -19.73 -4.93 0.66
CA PHE A 33 -19.29 -5.23 2.02
C PHE A 33 -19.84 -4.26 3.08
N ASP A 34 -20.60 -3.24 2.67
CA ASP A 34 -21.10 -2.15 3.53
C ASP A 34 -19.97 -1.52 4.37
N ILE A 35 -18.88 -1.17 3.68
CA ILE A 35 -17.68 -0.58 4.28
C ILE A 35 -17.46 0.83 3.77
N ASP A 36 -16.84 1.67 4.59
CA ASP A 36 -16.46 3.01 4.15
C ASP A 36 -15.39 2.95 3.03
N HIS A 37 -15.53 3.82 2.03
CA HIS A 37 -14.62 3.88 0.89
C HIS A 37 -13.14 4.00 1.32
N SER A 38 -12.85 4.72 2.41
CA SER A 38 -11.49 4.88 2.93
C SER A 38 -10.84 3.57 3.38
N MET A 39 -11.63 2.52 3.64
CA MET A 39 -11.13 1.19 4.00
C MET A 39 -10.57 0.41 2.81
N ILE A 40 -10.97 0.77 1.59
CA ILE A 40 -10.60 0.08 0.35
C ILE A 40 -9.96 1.00 -0.69
N SER A 41 -10.00 2.31 -0.48
CA SER A 41 -9.36 3.27 -1.37
C SER A 41 -7.85 3.09 -1.30
N ARG A 42 -7.26 2.60 -2.39
CA ARG A 42 -5.81 2.69 -2.57
C ARG A 42 -5.50 4.16 -2.86
N ARG A 43 -4.68 4.80 -2.01
CA ARG A 43 -4.01 6.04 -2.43
C ARG A 43 -3.13 5.64 -3.61
N ASN A 44 -3.43 6.13 -4.82
CA ASN A 44 -2.62 5.83 -5.98
C ASN A 44 -1.18 6.21 -5.67
N ALA A 45 -0.26 5.25 -5.78
CA ALA A 45 1.15 5.49 -5.59
C ALA A 45 1.60 6.50 -6.64
N GLN A 46 2.16 7.63 -6.21
CA GLN A 46 2.70 8.64 -7.13
C GLN A 46 3.84 8.06 -7.99
N TYR A 47 4.55 7.08 -7.45
CA TYR A 47 5.67 6.39 -8.11
C TYR A 47 5.52 4.87 -7.92
N PRO A 48 4.69 4.19 -8.71
CA PRO A 48 4.34 2.78 -8.49
C PRO A 48 5.54 1.83 -8.65
N GLU A 49 6.44 2.12 -9.60
CA GLU A 49 7.65 1.34 -9.83
C GLU A 49 8.64 1.46 -8.66
N ALA A 50 8.97 2.70 -8.26
CA ALA A 50 9.85 2.93 -7.12
C ALA A 50 9.29 2.40 -5.80
N GLU A 51 7.96 2.38 -5.61
CA GLU A 51 7.33 1.73 -4.46
C GLU A 51 7.46 0.20 -4.51
N ALA A 52 7.40 -0.40 -5.69
CA ALA A 52 7.65 -1.84 -5.86
C ALA A 52 9.10 -2.19 -5.48
N ASP A 53 10.07 -1.43 -5.98
CA ASP A 53 11.50 -1.62 -5.67
C ASP A 53 11.79 -1.44 -4.17
N LEU A 54 11.24 -0.38 -3.57
CA LEU A 54 11.36 -0.15 -2.12
C LEU A 54 10.77 -1.32 -1.32
N ASN A 55 9.61 -1.85 -1.72
CA ASN A 55 8.97 -2.96 -1.03
C ASN A 55 9.76 -4.26 -1.17
N ALA A 56 10.31 -4.54 -2.36
CA ALA A 56 11.18 -5.70 -2.58
C ALA A 56 12.42 -5.62 -1.69
N TRP A 57 13.10 -4.47 -1.69
CA TRP A 57 14.26 -4.20 -0.84
C TRP A 57 13.92 -4.37 0.64
N ILE A 58 12.80 -3.83 1.13
CA ILE A 58 12.36 -4.02 2.53
C ILE A 58 12.10 -5.50 2.86
N LEU A 59 11.50 -6.25 1.92
CA LEU A 59 11.14 -7.64 2.12
C LEU A 59 12.39 -8.52 2.32
N GLU A 60 13.45 -8.27 1.55
CA GLU A 60 14.74 -8.96 1.68
C GLU A 60 15.29 -8.85 3.12
N TYR A 61 15.43 -7.61 3.63
CA TYR A 61 15.89 -7.41 5.02
C TYR A 61 14.97 -8.04 6.05
N ARG A 62 13.65 -8.04 5.82
CA ARG A 62 12.69 -8.67 6.74
C ARG A 62 12.81 -10.19 6.74
N GLN A 63 13.14 -10.81 5.61
CA GLN A 63 13.42 -12.25 5.53
C GLN A 63 14.67 -12.61 6.33
N ASP A 64 15.65 -11.72 6.38
CA ASP A 64 16.85 -11.86 7.22
C ASP A 64 16.61 -11.52 8.70
N GLY A 65 15.36 -11.24 9.11
CA GLY A 65 15.02 -10.85 10.48
C GLY A 65 15.41 -9.42 10.85
N ILE A 66 15.78 -8.60 9.87
CA ILE A 66 16.21 -7.21 10.06
C ILE A 66 15.04 -6.25 9.84
N ALA A 67 14.70 -5.49 10.88
CA ALA A 67 13.68 -4.46 10.78
C ALA A 67 14.23 -3.20 10.09
N VAL A 68 13.70 -2.89 8.90
CA VAL A 68 13.98 -1.62 8.22
C VAL A 68 13.14 -0.50 8.82
N ILE A 69 13.79 0.45 9.50
CA ILE A 69 13.10 1.62 10.07
C ILE A 69 12.72 2.63 8.98
N THR A 70 11.64 3.38 9.24
CA THR A 70 11.06 4.35 8.30
C THR A 70 12.05 5.38 7.77
N LYS A 71 13.02 5.80 8.58
CA LYS A 71 14.04 6.79 8.15
C LYS A 71 14.93 6.23 7.03
N VAL A 72 15.35 4.97 7.13
CA VAL A 72 16.20 4.31 6.14
C VAL A 72 15.41 4.07 4.85
N ALA A 73 14.18 3.55 4.96
CA ALA A 73 13.29 3.38 3.81
C ALA A 73 13.05 4.70 3.05
N LYS A 74 12.86 5.82 3.76
CA LYS A 74 12.73 7.15 3.14
C LYS A 74 14.01 7.59 2.42
N THR A 75 15.18 7.33 3.00
CA THR A 75 16.45 7.64 2.33
C THR A 75 16.61 6.83 1.05
N TYR A 76 16.35 5.52 1.11
CA TYR A 76 16.44 4.64 -0.06
C TYR A 76 15.48 5.06 -1.19
N MET A 77 14.23 5.42 -0.84
CA MET A 77 13.26 5.94 -1.82
C MET A 77 13.78 7.18 -2.55
N LYS A 78 14.46 8.10 -1.86
CA LYS A 78 15.06 9.27 -2.50
C LYS A 78 16.15 8.89 -3.49
N GLU A 79 16.95 7.87 -3.17
CA GLU A 79 17.98 7.38 -4.07
C GLU A 79 17.39 6.67 -5.30
N LEU A 80 16.31 5.90 -5.15
CA LEU A 80 15.56 5.33 -6.29
C LEU A 80 15.06 6.43 -7.23
N LEU A 81 14.42 7.47 -6.69
CA LEU A 81 13.90 8.57 -7.49
C LEU A 81 15.01 9.34 -8.21
N LYS A 82 16.15 9.58 -7.56
CA LYS A 82 17.32 10.22 -8.20
C LYS A 82 17.87 9.38 -9.34
N LYS A 83 18.00 8.07 -9.16
CA LYS A 83 18.48 7.16 -10.21
C LYS A 83 17.57 7.23 -11.44
N ASN A 84 16.26 7.15 -11.25
CA ASN A 84 15.32 7.27 -12.36
C ASN A 84 15.45 8.61 -13.08
N LEU A 85 15.59 9.73 -12.35
CA LEU A 85 15.82 11.04 -12.97
C LEU A 85 17.12 11.13 -13.77
N LEU A 86 18.20 10.50 -13.30
CA LEU A 86 19.50 10.50 -13.99
C LEU A 86 19.51 9.64 -15.26
N ILE A 87 18.67 8.60 -15.32
CA ILE A 87 18.55 7.70 -16.48
C ILE A 87 17.85 8.40 -17.67
N PHE A 88 16.97 9.39 -17.42
CA PHE A 88 16.27 10.14 -18.49
C PHE A 88 17.05 11.35 -19.04
N THR A 89 18.23 11.64 -18.50
CA THR A 89 19.06 12.79 -18.91
C THR A 89 20.30 12.40 -19.71
N GLN A 90 20.43 11.12 -20.11
CA GLN A 90 21.59 10.58 -20.82
C GLN A 90 21.23 10.14 -22.24
#